data_AF-A0AA35IYJ7-F1
#
_entry.id   AF-A0AA35IYJ7-F1
#
_cell.length_a   1.000
_cell.length_b   1.000
_cell.length_c   1.000
_cell.angle_alpha   90.00
_cell.angle_beta   90.00
_cell.angle_gamma   90.00
#
_symmetry.space_group_name_H-M   'P 1'
#
loop_
_entity.id
_entity.type
_entity.pdbx_description
1 polymer ?
#
loop_
_entity_poly.entity_id
_entity_poly.type
_entity_poly.pdbx_seq_one_letter_code
_entity_poly.pdbx_strand_id
1 'polypeptide(L)'
;MIATPIRLAKSAYEPMIKFVGTRHPLVKHAAESIIHPCATNGMLPGSKECIPANKFMENYKPFRVVPIKHGTSASFSPSKTSAFVDRPLGKGELASIFELPTRFQYKPINENEVESINSGGAW
;
A
#
# COMPACT_ATOMS: atom_id res chain seq x y z
N MET A 1 46.42 16.24 -19.73
CA MET A 1 45.65 16.41 -20.98
C MET A 1 44.24 16.87 -20.61
N ILE A 2 43.83 18.05 -21.07
CA ILE A 2 42.52 18.64 -20.73
C ILE A 2 41.45 17.86 -21.51
N ALA A 3 40.48 17.27 -20.78
CA ALA A 3 39.39 16.56 -21.41
C ALA A 3 38.52 17.53 -22.20
N THR A 4 38.23 17.20 -23.46
CA THR A 4 37.38 18.02 -24.32
C THR A 4 35.97 18.12 -23.75
N PRO A 5 35.25 19.25 -23.93
CA PRO A 5 33.90 19.44 -23.39
C PRO A 5 32.91 18.36 -23.85
N ILE A 6 33.15 17.79 -25.05
CA ILE A 6 32.39 16.65 -25.60
C ILE A 6 32.54 15.39 -24.75
N ARG A 7 33.74 15.11 -24.21
CA ARG A 7 33.97 13.95 -23.33
C ARG A 7 33.30 14.12 -21.97
N LEU A 8 33.34 15.34 -21.41
CA LEU A 8 32.65 15.69 -20.17
C LEU A 8 31.13 15.58 -20.32
N ALA A 9 30.58 16.06 -21.43
CA ALA A 9 29.14 15.97 -21.71
C ALA A 9 28.65 14.52 -21.82
N LYS A 10 29.42 13.65 -22.50
CA LYS A 10 29.08 12.21 -22.57
C LYS A 10 29.14 11.53 -21.20
N SER A 11 30.15 11.78 -20.38
CA SER A 11 30.24 11.14 -19.06
C SER A 11 29.21 11.65 -18.04
N ALA A 12 28.77 12.91 -18.15
CA ALA A 12 27.91 13.53 -17.15
C ALA A 12 26.41 13.47 -17.47
N TYR A 13 26.04 13.39 -18.76
CA TYR A 13 24.63 13.48 -19.19
C TYR A 13 24.14 12.24 -19.96
N GLU A 14 24.98 11.22 -20.15
CA GLU A 14 24.51 9.96 -20.72
C GLU A 14 23.72 9.19 -19.64
N PRO A 15 22.40 8.96 -19.84
CA PRO A 15 21.61 8.23 -18.86
C PRO A 15 22.15 6.81 -18.72
N MET A 16 22.64 6.47 -17.53
CA MET A 16 23.24 5.16 -17.21
C MET A 16 22.24 4.00 -17.28
N ILE A 17 20.93 4.31 -17.31
CA ILE A 17 19.87 3.30 -17.39
C ILE A 17 19.78 2.84 -18.85
N LYS A 18 20.48 1.76 -19.16
CA LYS A 18 20.22 0.95 -20.35
C LYS A 18 18.94 0.18 -20.08
N PHE A 19 17.84 0.51 -20.75
CA PHE A 19 16.66 -0.36 -20.80
C PHE A 19 17.06 -1.64 -21.56
N VAL A 20 17.55 -2.63 -20.82
CA VAL A 20 17.85 -3.96 -21.38
C VAL A 20 16.52 -4.65 -21.61
N GLY A 21 15.99 -4.56 -22.83
CA GLY A 21 14.71 -5.16 -23.18
C GLY A 21 14.18 -4.63 -24.51
N THR A 22 13.43 -5.46 -25.22
CA THR A 22 12.70 -5.05 -26.42
C THR A 22 11.64 -3.99 -26.06
N ARG A 23 11.21 -3.18 -27.03
CA ARG A 23 10.08 -2.27 -26.87
C ARG A 23 8.90 -3.05 -26.28
N HIS A 24 8.39 -2.60 -25.14
CA HIS A 24 7.27 -3.30 -24.49
C HIS A 24 6.10 -3.34 -25.47
N PRO A 25 5.42 -4.48 -25.62
CA PRO A 25 4.29 -4.58 -26.53
C PRO A 25 3.21 -3.60 -26.07
N LEU A 26 2.73 -2.78 -27.00
CA LEU A 26 1.62 -1.87 -26.74
C LEU A 26 0.35 -2.71 -26.72
N VAL A 27 -0.13 -3.04 -25.52
CA VAL A 27 -1.37 -3.80 -25.33
C VAL A 27 -2.53 -2.96 -25.85
N LYS A 28 -3.17 -3.41 -26.92
CA LYS A 28 -4.40 -2.80 -27.43
C LYS A 28 -5.53 -3.20 -26.50
N HIS A 29 -5.97 -2.27 -25.65
CA HIS A 29 -7.17 -2.46 -24.85
C HIS A 29 -8.41 -2.42 -25.76
N ALA A 30 -9.47 -3.14 -25.35
CA ALA A 30 -10.76 -3.08 -26.05
C ALA A 30 -11.25 -1.62 -26.11
N ALA A 31 -11.82 -1.22 -27.25
CA ALA A 31 -12.31 0.15 -27.45
C ALA A 31 -13.58 0.43 -26.63
N GLU A 32 -14.28 -0.61 -26.20
CA GLU A 32 -15.53 -0.53 -25.46
C GLU A 32 -15.24 -0.55 -23.95
N SER A 33 -15.75 0.45 -23.23
CA SER A 33 -15.69 0.52 -21.78
C SER A 33 -16.76 -0.39 -21.16
N ILE A 34 -16.31 -1.52 -20.60
CA ILE A 34 -17.19 -2.46 -19.89
C ILE A 34 -17.35 -2.01 -18.43
N ILE A 35 -18.56 -2.13 -17.91
CA ILE A 35 -18.86 -1.88 -16.50
C ILE A 35 -18.17 -2.93 -15.63
N HIS A 36 -17.45 -2.50 -14.60
CA HIS A 36 -16.83 -3.44 -13.66
C HIS A 36 -17.91 -4.13 -12.82
N PRO A 37 -17.83 -5.45 -12.55
CA PRO A 37 -18.84 -6.18 -11.78
C PRO A 37 -19.04 -5.65 -10.35
N CYS A 38 -18.03 -4.99 -9.78
CA CYS A 38 -18.12 -4.34 -8.46
C CYS A 38 -18.51 -2.85 -8.52
N ALA A 39 -18.94 -2.33 -9.66
CA ALA A 39 -19.46 -0.97 -9.72
C ALA A 39 -20.77 -0.90 -8.92
N THR A 40 -20.83 -0.02 -7.93
CA THR A 40 -21.90 0.04 -6.91
C THR A 40 -23.32 0.12 -7.46
N ASN A 41 -23.51 0.63 -8.68
CA ASN A 41 -24.80 0.65 -9.39
C ASN A 41 -24.66 0.22 -10.86
N GLY A 42 -23.60 -0.50 -11.22
CA GLY A 42 -23.34 -0.85 -12.62
C GLY A 42 -23.09 0.37 -13.52
N MET A 43 -22.69 1.52 -12.97
CA MET A 43 -22.50 2.74 -13.74
C MET A 43 -21.07 2.82 -14.30
N LEU A 44 -20.95 3.29 -15.54
CA LEU A 44 -19.66 3.66 -16.12
C LEU A 44 -19.19 5.00 -15.55
N PRO A 45 -17.89 5.17 -15.29
CA PRO A 45 -17.32 6.46 -14.95
C PRO A 45 -17.59 7.47 -16.09
N GLY A 46 -18.17 8.61 -15.77
CA GLY A 46 -18.50 9.66 -16.75
C GLY A 46 -19.79 9.43 -17.54
N SER A 47 -20.58 8.41 -17.21
CA SER A 47 -21.94 8.24 -17.74
C SER A 47 -22.87 9.38 -17.32
N LYS A 48 -24.01 9.54 -18.02
CA LYS A 48 -25.03 10.56 -17.68
C LYS A 48 -25.62 10.39 -16.27
N GLU A 49 -25.53 9.18 -15.73
CA GLU A 49 -26.03 8.81 -14.41
C GLU A 49 -25.01 9.13 -13.29
N CYS A 50 -23.75 9.45 -13.63
CA CYS A 50 -22.77 9.90 -12.66
C CYS A 50 -23.11 11.30 -12.15
N ILE A 51 -23.09 11.46 -10.83
CA ILE A 51 -23.25 12.76 -10.17
C ILE A 51 -22.07 13.66 -10.59
N PRO A 52 -22.32 14.88 -11.10
CA PRO A 52 -21.25 15.77 -11.49
C PRO A 52 -20.45 16.22 -10.27
N ALA A 53 -19.14 16.39 -10.45
CA ALA A 53 -18.22 16.72 -9.35
C ALA A 53 -18.68 17.92 -8.52
N ASN A 54 -19.22 18.97 -9.17
CA ASN A 54 -19.73 20.15 -8.47
C ASN A 54 -20.85 19.80 -7.48
N LYS A 55 -21.83 18.99 -7.91
CA LYS A 55 -22.94 18.54 -7.04
C LYS A 55 -22.48 17.64 -5.90
N PHE A 56 -21.47 16.82 -6.14
CA PHE A 56 -20.87 16.00 -5.08
C PHE A 56 -20.16 16.87 -4.03
N MET A 57 -19.45 17.91 -4.47
CA MET A 57 -18.69 18.80 -3.61
C MET A 57 -19.55 19.77 -2.77
N GLU A 58 -20.79 20.06 -3.18
CA GLU A 58 -21.74 20.87 -2.40
C GLU A 58 -21.97 20.33 -0.97
N ASN A 59 -21.96 19.00 -0.80
CA ASN A 59 -22.16 18.35 0.50
C ASN A 59 -20.85 18.03 1.24
N TYR A 60 -19.70 18.31 0.63
CA TYR A 60 -18.41 17.98 1.20
C TYR A 60 -17.99 19.06 2.21
N LYS A 61 -17.92 18.70 3.50
CA LYS A 61 -17.35 19.60 4.49
C LYS A 61 -15.85 19.75 4.19
N PRO A 62 -15.34 20.97 3.93
CA PRO A 62 -13.93 21.15 3.66
C PRO A 62 -13.12 20.63 4.85
N PHE A 63 -12.10 19.83 4.55
CA PHE A 63 -11.18 19.32 5.56
C PHE A 63 -10.51 20.52 6.25
N ARG A 64 -10.89 20.77 7.50
CA ARG A 64 -10.24 21.79 8.33
C ARG A 64 -9.06 21.13 9.02
N VAL A 65 -7.85 21.53 8.62
CA VAL A 65 -6.63 21.20 9.37
C VAL A 65 -6.74 21.92 10.71
N VAL A 66 -7.09 21.18 11.75
CA VAL A 66 -7.02 21.68 13.13
C VAL A 66 -5.55 21.57 13.54
N PRO A 67 -4.86 22.68 13.86
CA PRO A 67 -3.50 22.62 14.37
C PRO A 67 -3.48 21.77 15.63
N ILE A 68 -2.76 20.66 15.58
CA ILE A 68 -2.45 19.90 16.79
C ILE A 68 -1.54 20.82 17.60
N LYS A 69 -1.99 21.21 18.80
CA LYS A 69 -1.09 21.86 19.77
C LYS A 69 -0.04 20.81 20.15
N HIS A 70 1.08 20.82 19.47
CA HIS A 70 2.27 20.10 19.90
C HIS A 70 2.78 20.82 21.15
N GLY A 71 2.34 20.35 22.32
CA GLY A 71 3.01 20.69 23.57
C GLY A 71 4.49 20.39 23.41
N THR A 72 5.32 21.31 23.88
CA THR A 72 6.78 21.16 23.96
C THR A 72 7.16 19.78 24.48
N SER A 73 8.09 19.14 23.79
CA SER A 73 8.62 17.78 24.02
C SER A 73 7.59 16.65 23.90
N ALA A 74 7.58 16.00 22.74
CA ALA A 74 7.23 14.59 22.66
C ALA A 74 8.26 13.81 23.49
N SER A 75 8.05 13.75 24.81
CA SER A 75 8.43 12.55 25.53
C SER A 75 7.81 11.38 24.78
N PHE A 76 8.54 10.28 24.63
CA PHE A 76 7.97 8.99 24.28
C PHE A 76 6.89 8.67 25.32
N SER A 77 5.67 9.18 25.12
CA SER A 77 4.51 8.68 25.82
C SER A 77 4.38 7.27 25.28
N PRO A 78 4.52 6.22 26.12
CA PRO A 78 4.04 4.91 25.70
C PRO A 78 2.61 5.15 25.22
N SER A 79 2.33 4.70 24.00
CA SER A 79 0.98 4.68 23.47
C SER A 79 0.05 4.25 24.60
N LYS A 80 -1.03 5.00 24.86
CA LYS A 80 -2.06 4.64 25.85
C LYS A 80 -2.86 3.42 25.40
N THR A 81 -2.20 2.38 24.91
CA THR A 81 -2.69 1.03 24.87
C THR A 81 -2.52 0.49 26.28
N SER A 82 -3.64 0.42 27.01
CA SER A 82 -3.84 -0.19 28.34
C SER A 82 -2.58 -0.69 29.08
N ALA A 83 -2.33 -0.16 30.28
CA ALA A 83 -1.35 -0.74 31.18
C ALA A 83 -1.62 -2.24 31.37
N PHE A 84 -0.58 -3.07 31.22
CA PHE A 84 -0.68 -4.49 31.50
C PHE A 84 -1.09 -4.69 32.95
N VAL A 85 -2.11 -5.52 33.19
CA VAL A 85 -2.57 -5.91 34.52
C VAL A 85 -2.31 -7.40 34.66
N ASP A 86 -1.44 -7.77 35.61
CA ASP A 86 -1.18 -9.16 35.94
C ASP A 86 -2.38 -9.74 36.71
N ARG A 87 -3.34 -10.30 35.96
CA ARG A 87 -4.56 -10.94 36.47
C ARG A 87 -4.75 -12.30 35.80
N PRO A 88 -5.43 -13.25 36.45
CA PRO A 88 -5.82 -14.49 35.79
C PRO A 88 -6.76 -14.24 34.61
N LEU A 89 -6.75 -15.17 33.66
CA LEU A 89 -7.63 -15.18 32.50
C LEU A 89 -9.09 -15.32 32.94
N GLY A 90 -9.96 -14.49 32.37
CA GLY A 90 -11.41 -14.54 32.58
C GLY A 90 -12.06 -15.71 31.83
N LYS A 91 -13.36 -15.92 32.06
CA LYS A 91 -14.11 -16.99 31.39
C LYS A 91 -14.20 -16.74 29.89
N GLY A 92 -13.57 -17.60 29.09
CA GLY A 92 -13.55 -17.51 27.62
C GLY A 92 -12.43 -16.63 27.07
N GLU A 93 -11.53 -16.13 27.92
CA GLU A 93 -10.25 -15.55 27.49
C GLU A 93 -9.25 -16.69 27.28
N LEU A 94 -8.36 -16.53 26.30
CA LEU A 94 -7.34 -17.50 25.95
C LEU A 94 -5.96 -16.88 26.17
N ALA A 95 -5.00 -17.71 26.61
CA ALA A 95 -3.63 -17.26 26.87
C ALA A 95 -2.86 -17.06 25.57
N SER A 96 -3.20 -17.84 24.54
CA SER A 96 -2.45 -17.93 23.30
C SER A 96 -3.37 -17.98 22.09
N ILE A 97 -2.90 -17.40 20.99
CA ILE A 97 -3.58 -17.46 19.68
C ILE A 97 -3.75 -18.90 19.21
N PHE A 98 -2.86 -19.82 19.61
CA PHE A 98 -2.95 -21.25 19.26
C PHE A 98 -4.11 -21.98 19.95
N GLU A 99 -4.72 -21.38 20.97
CA GLU A 99 -5.89 -21.95 21.65
C GLU A 99 -7.20 -21.53 20.97
N LEU A 100 -7.16 -20.60 20.02
CA LEU A 100 -8.33 -20.19 19.24
C LEU A 100 -8.80 -21.31 18.31
N PRO A 101 -10.04 -21.27 17.79
CA PRO A 101 -10.46 -22.16 16.73
C PRO A 101 -9.51 -22.09 15.52
N THR A 102 -9.27 -23.21 14.85
CA THR A 102 -8.30 -23.37 13.74
C THR A 102 -8.44 -22.34 12.61
N ARG A 103 -9.65 -21.81 12.40
CA ARG A 103 -9.93 -20.73 11.44
C ARG A 103 -9.26 -19.39 11.78
N PHE A 104 -8.96 -19.16 13.06
CA PHE A 104 -8.35 -17.94 13.58
C PHE A 104 -6.91 -18.14 14.02
N GLN A 105 -6.39 -19.36 13.94
CA GLN A 105 -4.97 -19.64 14.17
C GLN A 105 -4.17 -19.25 12.94
N TYR A 106 -2.92 -18.83 13.14
CA TYR A 106 -1.98 -18.69 12.04
C TYR A 106 -1.67 -20.07 11.44
N LYS A 107 -1.59 -20.13 10.12
CA LYS A 107 -1.13 -21.34 9.45
C LYS A 107 0.38 -21.50 9.70
N PRO A 108 0.86 -22.72 10.03
CA PRO A 108 2.30 -22.97 10.08
C PRO A 108 2.92 -22.75 8.70
N ILE A 109 4.20 -22.37 8.69
CA ILE A 109 4.96 -22.15 7.45
C ILE A 109 5.03 -23.46 6.67
N ASN A 110 4.67 -23.43 5.39
CA ASN A 110 4.73 -24.59 4.51
C ASN A 110 6.18 -24.91 4.11
N GLU A 111 6.50 -26.16 3.77
CA GLU A 111 7.87 -26.54 3.35
C GLU A 111 8.40 -25.71 2.18
N ASN A 112 7.56 -25.43 1.18
CA ASN A 112 7.90 -24.56 0.04
C ASN A 112 8.20 -23.11 0.46
N GLU A 113 7.51 -22.62 1.50
CA GLU A 113 7.77 -21.30 2.07
C GLU A 113 9.09 -21.29 2.83
N VAL A 114 9.38 -22.36 3.60
CA VAL A 114 10.68 -22.54 4.27
C VAL A 114 11.81 -22.53 3.24
N GLU A 115 11.68 -23.28 2.14
CA GLU A 115 12.67 -23.32 1.06
C GLU A 115 12.84 -21.94 0.42
N SER A 116 11.74 -21.24 0.12
CA SER A 116 11.77 -19.90 -0.46
C SER A 116 12.41 -18.85 0.46
N ILE A 117 12.19 -18.96 1.78
CA ILE A 117 12.82 -18.08 2.78
C ILE A 117 14.32 -18.37 2.84
N ASN A 118 14.70 -19.64 2.88
CA ASN A 118 16.10 -20.06 2.97
C ASN A 118 16.88 -19.77 1.67
N SER A 119 16.24 -19.84 0.51
CA SER A 119 16.84 -19.51 -0.79
C SER A 119 16.86 -18.00 -1.10
N GLY A 120 16.28 -17.16 -0.22
CA GLY A 120 16.21 -15.71 -0.42
C GLY A 120 15.23 -15.29 -1.52
N GLY A 121 14.23 -16.11 -1.83
CA GLY A 121 13.23 -15.83 -2.86
C GLY A 121 13.75 -15.92 -4.30
N ALA A 122 14.95 -16.48 -4.50
CA ALA A 122 15.45 -16.84 -5.82
C ALA A 122 14.82 -18.18 -6.23
N TRP A 123 13.89 -18.10 -7.19
CA TRP A 123 13.31 -19.24 -7.92
C TRP A 123 13.80 -19.19 -9.37
#